data_AF-A0A090T6U7-F1
#
_entry.id   AF-A0A090T6U7-F1
#
_cell.length_a   1.000
_cell.length_b   1.000
_cell.length_c   1.000
_cell.angle_alpha   90.00
_cell.angle_beta   90.00
_cell.angle_gamma   90.00
#
_symmetry.space_group_name_H-M   'P 1'
#
loop_
_entity.id
_entity.type
_entity.pdbx_description
1 polymer ?
#
loop_
_entity_poly.entity_id
_entity_poly.type
_entity_poly.pdbx_seq_one_letter_code
_entity_poly.pdbx_strand_id
1 'polypeptide(L)' 'MAGEADSGEEAVKWCRSNHVDVILMDMNMPGIGGLEATKKILRHNPDIKIIVLTVHTENPFPTKVMQAGAAAT' A
#
# COMPACT_ATOMS: atom_id res chain seq x y z
N MET A 1 10.09 17.92 7.03
CA MET A 1 8.63 17.87 6.81
C MET A 1 8.37 16.65 5.95
N ALA A 2 7.49 15.74 6.34
CA ALA A 2 7.10 14.62 5.48
C ALA A 2 6.03 15.11 4.48
N GLY A 3 6.03 14.55 3.27
CA GLY A 3 4.95 14.76 2.29
C GLY A 3 3.90 13.66 2.43
N GLU A 4 2.63 14.02 2.25
CA GLU A 4 1.50 13.09 2.22
C GLU A 4 0.88 13.11 0.82
N ALA A 5 0.22 12.02 0.44
CA ALA A 5 -0.47 11.89 -0.83
C ALA A 5 -1.70 10.99 -0.64
N ASP A 6 -2.83 11.42 -1.19
CA ASP A 6 -4.12 10.72 -1.04
C ASP A 6 -4.41 9.73 -2.18
N SER A 7 -3.52 9.67 -3.18
CA SER A 7 -3.64 8.77 -4.33
C SER A 7 -2.27 8.38 -4.90
N GLY A 8 -2.21 7.26 -5.64
CA GLY A 8 -0.98 6.83 -6.27
C GLY A 8 -0.43 7.85 -7.29
N GLU A 9 -1.31 8.57 -7.99
CA GLU A 9 -0.96 9.63 -8.94
C GLU A 9 -0.30 10.83 -8.24
N GLU A 10 -0.87 11.24 -7.11
CA GLU A 10 -0.32 12.33 -6.30
C GLU A 10 1.04 11.95 -5.72
N ALA A 11 1.19 10.72 -5.22
CA ALA A 11 2.46 10.21 -4.73
C ALA A 11 3.55 10.26 -5.81
N VAL A 12 3.23 9.82 -7.04
CA VAL A 12 4.17 9.89 -8.18
C VAL A 12 4.52 11.34 -8.53
N LYS A 13 3.53 12.25 -8.55
CA LYS A 13 3.75 13.66 -8.86
C LYS A 13 4.63 14.33 -7.80
N TRP A 14 4.38 14.05 -6.53
CA TRP A 14 5.11 14.62 -5.41
C TRP A 14 6.58 14.15 -5.39
N CYS A 15 6.83 12.86 -5.59
CA CYS A 15 8.19 12.29 -5.62
C CYS A 15 9.03 12.74 -6.82
N ARG A 16 8.42 13.31 -7.87
CA ARG A 16 9.15 13.91 -8.99
C ARG A 16 9.67 15.31 -8.69
N SER A 17 9.00 16.03 -7.79
CA SER A 17 9.31 17.42 -7.48
C SER A 17 10.07 17.58 -6.16
N ASN A 18 10.16 16.53 -5.36
CA ASN A 18 10.77 16.55 -4.03
C ASN A 18 11.79 15.43 -3.89
N HIS A 19 12.85 15.69 -3.13
CA HIS A 19 13.83 14.66 -2.78
C HIS A 19 13.32 13.84 -1.60
N VAL A 20 13.38 12.50 -1.73
CA VAL A 20 12.86 11.55 -0.76
C VAL A 20 13.80 10.37 -0.69
N ASP A 21 14.24 10.01 0.51
CA ASP A 21 15.08 8.82 0.71
C ASP A 21 14.23 7.56 0.94
N VAL A 22 13.11 7.71 1.63
CA VAL A 22 12.23 6.62 2.06
C VAL A 22 10.75 6.97 1.87
N ILE A 23 9.98 6.02 1.35
CA ILE A 23 8.52 6.12 1.22
C ILE A 23 7.87 4.99 2.01
N LEU A 24 6.81 5.32 2.74
CA LEU A 24 5.84 4.37 3.26
C LEU A 24 4.64 4.34 2.31
N MET A 25 4.39 3.19 1.67
CA MET A 25 3.43 3.07 0.57
C MET A 25 2.27 2.14 0.95
N ASP A 26 1.04 2.62 0.93
CA ASP A 26 -0.15 1.77 1.05
C ASP A 26 -0.50 1.13 -0.31
N MET A 27 -0.66 -0.19 -0.34
CA MET A 27 -1.08 -0.90 -1.55
C MET A 27 -2.51 -0.60 -1.97
N ASN A 28 -3.38 -0.26 -1.02
CA ASN A 28 -4.79 0.02 -1.22
C ASN A 28 -5.08 1.51 -1.51
N MET A 29 -4.04 2.29 -1.86
CA MET A 29 -4.24 3.68 -2.27
C MET A 29 -5.26 3.80 -3.42
N PRO A 30 -6.08 4.86 -3.44
CA PRO A 30 -6.93 5.19 -4.58
C PRO A 30 -6.14 5.45 -5.88
N GLY A 31 -6.85 5.43 -7.01
CA GLY A 31 -6.31 5.76 -8.33
C GLY A 31 -5.49 4.60 -8.92
N ILE A 32 -4.25 4.87 -9.36
CA ILE A 32 -3.36 3.81 -9.88
C ILE A 32 -2.94 2.78 -8.83
N GLY A 33 -3.16 3.05 -7.53
CA GLY A 33 -2.79 2.18 -6.42
C GLY A 33 -1.29 2.17 -6.10
N GLY A 34 -0.96 1.62 -4.93
CA GLY A 34 0.40 1.64 -4.39
C GLY A 34 1.40 0.83 -5.20
N LEU A 35 0.95 -0.25 -5.84
CA LEU A 35 1.81 -1.10 -6.69
C LEU A 35 2.32 -0.32 -7.91
N GLU A 36 1.41 0.30 -8.67
CA GLU A 36 1.79 1.04 -9.88
C GLU A 36 2.49 2.34 -9.54
N ALA A 37 2.11 3.00 -8.44
CA ALA A 37 2.84 4.16 -7.92
C ALA A 37 4.30 3.78 -7.60
N THR A 38 4.53 2.70 -6.86
CA THR A 38 5.86 2.15 -6.55
C THR A 38 6.69 1.92 -7.81
N LYS A 39 6.14 1.23 -8.81
CA LYS A 39 6.84 0.98 -10.09
C LYS A 39 7.23 2.28 -10.80
N LYS A 40 6.32 3.27 -10.85
CA LYS A 40 6.58 4.55 -11.51
C LYS A 40 7.61 5.39 -10.77
N ILE A 41 7.57 5.39 -9.44
CA ILE A 41 8.53 6.11 -8.59
C ILE A 41 9.93 5.51 -8.76
N LEU A 42 10.08 4.19 -8.64
CA LEU A 42 11.39 3.54 -8.78
C LEU A 42 11.97 3.63 -10.20
N ARG A 43 11.13 3.68 -11.23
CA ARG A 43 11.58 3.97 -12.60
C ARG A 43 12.13 5.38 -12.75
N HIS A 44 11.64 6.33 -11.97
CA HIS A 44 12.11 7.71 -12.01
C HIS A 44 13.34 7.91 -11.13
N ASN A 45 13.34 7.35 -9.93
CA ASN A 45 14.46 7.38 -9.01
C ASN A 45 14.62 6.00 -8.32
N PRO A 46 15.57 5.17 -8.79
CA PRO A 46 15.78 3.81 -8.27
C PRO A 46 16.43 3.76 -6.87
N ASP A 47 16.97 4.87 -6.37
CA ASP A 47 17.67 4.92 -5.09
C ASP A 47 16.70 5.00 -3.90
N ILE A 48 15.47 5.47 -4.13
CA ILE A 48 14.42 5.60 -3.12
C ILE A 48 14.09 4.23 -2.53
N LYS A 49 14.05 4.14 -1.19
CA LYS A 49 13.60 2.93 -0.49
C LYS A 49 12.10 2.99 -0.25
N ILE A 50 11.39 1.92 -0.60
CA ILE A 50 9.93 1.86 -0.45
C ILE A 50 9.58 0.73 0.51
N ILE A 51 8.92 1.07 1.61
CA ILE A 51 8.34 0.14 2.57
C ILE A 51 6.85 0.05 2.29
N VAL A 52 6.39 -1.14 1.96
CA VAL A 52 4.99 -1.37 1.61
C VAL A 52 4.18 -1.69 2.87
N LEU A 53 3.06 -0.99 3.03
CA LEU A 53 2.01 -1.30 3.98
C LEU A 53 1.02 -2.26 3.32
N THR A 54 0.89 -3.45 3.90
CA THR A 54 -0.17 -4.38 3.55
C THR A 54 -1.16 -4.45 4.69
N VAL A 55 -2.43 -4.19 4.41
CA VAL A 55 -3.49 -4.54 5.34
C VAL A 55 -3.66 -6.05 5.26
N HIS A 56 -3.22 -6.77 6.29
CA HIS A 56 -3.53 -8.17 6.45
C HIS A 56 -4.97 -8.28 6.97
N THR A 57 -5.94 -8.25 6.05
CA THR A 57 -7.25 -8.82 6.35
C THR A 57 -7.08 -10.34 6.31
N GLU A 58 -6.42 -10.87 7.33
CA GLU A 58 -6.69 -12.24 7.73
C GLU A 58 -8.20 -12.27 7.92
N ASN A 59 -8.92 -12.86 6.95
CA ASN A 59 -10.34 -13.12 7.10
C ASN A 59 -10.47 -13.69 8.51
N PRO A 60 -11.22 -13.06 9.43
CA PRO A 60 -11.57 -13.77 10.64
C PRO A 60 -12.15 -15.08 10.12
N PHE A 61 -11.70 -16.20 10.67
CA PHE A 61 -12.31 -17.48 10.44
C PHE A 61 -13.75 -17.40 11.02
N PRO A 62 -14.83 -17.36 10.22
CA PRO A 62 -16.02 -18.10 10.65
C PRO A 62 -16.37 -19.21 9.66
N THR A 63 -15.95 -19.12 8.40
CA THR A 63 -16.43 -20.05 7.38
C THR A 63 -15.83 -21.46 7.49
N LYS A 64 -14.57 -21.58 7.90
CA LYS A 64 -13.94 -22.89 8.13
C LYS A 64 -14.32 -23.55 9.47
N VAL A 65 -14.73 -22.75 10.46
CA VAL A 65 -15.18 -23.25 11.77
C VAL A 65 -16.61 -23.79 11.68
N MET A 66 -17.48 -23.18 10.88
CA MET A 66 -18.84 -23.67 10.65
C MET A 66 -18.87 -25.02 9.90
N GLN A 67 -17.94 -25.29 8.98
CA GLN A 67 -17.88 -26.58 8.27
C GLN A 67 -17.39 -27.74 9.14
N ALA A 68 -16.79 -27.47 10.30
CA ALA A 68 -16.37 -28.47 11.28
C ALA A 68 -17.44 -28.79 12.34
N GLY A 69 -18.67 -28.25 12.20
CA GLY A 69 -19.79 -28.53 13.11
C GLY A 69 -19.79 -27.71 14.41
N ALA A 70 -19.03 -26.62 14.47
CA ALA A 70 -19.07 -25.74 15.63
C ALA A 70 -20.33 -24.86 15.61
N ALA A 71 -21.18 -25.01 16.63
CA ALA A 71 -22.30 -24.12 16.90
C ALA A 71 -21.81 -22.89 17.69
N ALA A 72 -22.11 -21.69 17.20
CA ALA A 72 -22.06 -20.49 18.03
C ALA A 72 -23.39 -20.41 18.80
N THR A 73 -23.30 -20.28 20.13
CA THR A 73 -24.47 -20.08 21.01
C THR A 73 -24.84 -18.61 21.07
#